data_AF-A0A2U1DUB5-F1
#
_entry.id   AF-A0A2U1DUB5-F1
#
_cell.length_a   1.000
_cell.length_b   1.000
_cell.length_c   1.000
_cell.angle_alpha   90.00
_cell.angle_beta   90.00
_cell.angle_gamma   90.00
#
_symmetry.space_group_name_H-M   'P 1'
#
loop_
_entity.id
_entity.type
_entity.pdbx_description
1 polymer ?
#
loop_
_entity_poly.entity_id
_entity_poly.type
_entity_poly.pdbx_seq_one_letter_code
_entity_poly.pdbx_strand_id
1 'polypeptide(L)'
;MTDSSPVPQDKRGFFMLPQMPEESGYYTYGTPSGGRGQYAHVQMLNFIFKLEHGWSITEERKIGIGNISLAEGKKFPPHASHRSGLEVDIRPIRKDGLKQPVRWSSKDYDQAATQKLVNLIWQTGMVKKVGFNDPKIANATYMNGHDDHLHVEVRI
;
A
#
# COMPACT_ATOMS: atom_id res chain seq x y z
N MET A 1 30.05 -1.97 -7.48
CA MET A 1 29.49 -0.68 -7.02
C MET A 1 28.87 -0.95 -5.67
N THR A 2 29.32 -0.27 -4.62
CA THR A 2 28.82 -0.47 -3.26
C THR A 2 27.37 0.01 -3.19
N ASP A 3 26.43 -0.93 -3.23
CA ASP A 3 25.00 -0.63 -3.02
C ASP A 3 24.84 -0.25 -1.54
N SER A 4 24.97 1.05 -1.26
CA SER A 4 24.78 1.60 0.07
C SER A 4 23.34 1.33 0.50
N SER A 5 23.17 0.90 1.76
CA SER A 5 21.84 0.75 2.35
C SER A 5 21.03 2.03 2.12
N PRO A 6 19.76 1.91 1.71
CA PRO A 6 18.98 3.08 1.37
C PRO A 6 18.80 3.97 2.61
N VAL A 7 18.95 5.27 2.41
CA VAL A 7 18.82 6.25 3.50
C VAL A 7 17.36 6.37 3.92
N PRO A 8 17.04 6.42 5.23
CA PRO A 8 15.65 6.51 5.70
C PRO A 8 14.90 7.76 5.27
N GLN A 9 15.59 8.82 4.84
CA GLN A 9 15.01 10.06 4.34
C GLN A 9 15.70 10.47 3.03
N ASP A 10 14.93 10.88 2.02
CA ASP A 10 15.48 11.41 0.76
C ASP A 10 15.56 12.95 0.75
N LYS A 11 16.11 13.52 -0.33
CA LYS A 11 16.31 14.98 -0.47
C LYS A 11 15.02 15.80 -0.56
N ARG A 12 13.86 15.17 -0.77
CA ARG A 12 12.55 15.84 -0.72
C ARG A 12 12.03 15.96 0.71
N GLY A 13 12.75 15.39 1.68
CA GLY A 13 12.31 15.25 3.06
C GLY A 13 11.36 14.08 3.27
N PHE A 14 11.18 13.20 2.28
CA PHE A 14 10.28 12.05 2.37
C PHE A 14 10.96 10.91 3.11
N PHE A 15 10.19 10.19 3.93
CA PHE A 15 10.72 9.09 4.71
C PHE A 15 10.37 7.75 4.09
N MET A 16 11.32 6.83 4.13
CA MET A 16 11.06 5.44 3.84
C MET A 16 10.08 4.87 4.88
N LEU A 17 9.06 4.15 4.42
CA LEU A 17 8.18 3.40 5.31
C LEU A 17 8.98 2.43 6.19
N PRO A 18 8.71 2.32 7.50
CA PRO A 18 9.38 1.32 8.35
C PRO A 18 9.21 -0.09 7.79
N GLN A 19 10.33 -0.79 7.57
CA GLN A 19 10.37 -1.96 6.69
C GLN A 19 9.88 -3.26 7.30
N MET A 20 10.15 -3.51 8.59
CA MET A 20 9.74 -4.74 9.26
C MET A 20 9.52 -4.46 10.74
N PRO A 21 8.43 -3.75 11.12
CA PRO A 21 8.12 -3.63 12.52
C PRO A 21 7.56 -4.97 12.99
N GLU A 22 8.32 -5.69 13.82
CA GLU A 22 7.73 -6.73 14.69
C GLU A 22 6.51 -6.10 15.40
N GLU A 23 5.43 -6.86 15.58
CA GLU A 23 4.16 -6.37 16.14
C GLU A 23 3.32 -5.37 15.31
N SER A 24 3.76 -4.93 14.11
CA SER A 24 2.89 -4.09 13.25
C SER A 24 1.71 -4.85 12.65
N GLY A 25 0.62 -4.12 12.38
CA GLY A 25 -0.54 -4.59 11.62
C GLY A 25 -0.30 -4.67 10.11
N TYR A 26 0.90 -4.39 9.63
CA TYR A 26 1.26 -4.48 8.20
C TYR A 26 2.57 -5.24 7.94
N TYR A 27 2.80 -5.59 6.69
CA TYR A 27 4.09 -6.06 6.18
C TYR A 27 4.42 -5.36 4.86
N THR A 28 5.68 -5.34 4.48
CA THR A 28 6.15 -4.65 3.26
C THR A 28 6.44 -5.65 2.12
N TYR A 29 6.18 -5.25 0.88
CA TYR A 29 6.55 -6.04 -0.32
C TYR A 29 6.99 -5.17 -1.52
N GLY A 30 7.35 -3.90 -1.28
CA GLY A 30 7.68 -2.95 -2.35
C GLY A 30 8.86 -3.39 -3.24
N THR A 31 8.81 -2.98 -4.50
CA THR A 31 9.87 -3.14 -5.49
C THR A 31 10.46 -1.77 -5.83
N PRO A 32 11.78 -1.58 -5.94
CA PRO A 32 12.83 -2.47 -5.48
C PRO A 32 12.73 -2.73 -3.97
N SER A 33 13.23 -3.89 -3.54
CA SER A 33 13.16 -4.36 -2.16
C SER A 33 14.01 -3.53 -1.19
N GLY A 34 13.80 -3.77 0.10
CA GLY A 34 14.48 -3.03 1.18
C GLY A 34 14.03 -1.57 1.26
N GLY A 35 12.74 -1.31 0.99
CA GLY A 35 12.12 0.01 1.11
C GLY A 35 12.48 1.02 0.04
N ARG A 36 13.28 0.63 -0.95
CA ARG A 36 13.72 1.52 -2.05
C ARG A 36 12.55 2.05 -2.89
N GLY A 37 11.44 1.30 -2.95
CA GLY A 37 10.18 1.72 -3.58
C GLY A 37 9.17 2.40 -2.66
N GLN A 38 9.55 2.75 -1.42
CA GLN A 38 8.60 3.10 -0.36
C GLN A 38 8.90 4.44 0.32
N TYR A 39 9.42 5.43 -0.44
CA TYR A 39 9.57 6.79 0.07
C TYR A 39 8.21 7.50 0.05
N ALA A 40 7.79 7.96 1.22
CA ALA A 40 6.46 8.49 1.47
C ALA A 40 6.50 9.97 1.87
N HIS A 41 5.55 10.72 1.33
CA HIS A 41 5.20 12.01 1.89
C HIS A 41 4.62 11.81 3.30
N VAL A 42 4.75 12.80 4.20
CA VAL A 42 4.29 12.67 5.61
C VAL A 42 2.80 12.32 5.70
N GLN A 43 1.97 12.85 4.80
CA GLN A 43 0.54 12.52 4.73
C GLN A 43 0.28 11.04 4.41
N MET A 44 1.15 10.41 3.61
CA MET A 44 1.03 8.97 3.32
C MET A 44 1.39 8.13 4.55
N LEU A 45 2.40 8.51 5.33
CA LEU A 45 2.73 7.82 6.59
C LEU A 45 1.60 7.94 7.60
N ASN A 46 1.05 9.14 7.77
CA ASN A 46 -0.12 9.38 8.62
C ASN A 46 -1.32 8.51 8.19
N PHE A 47 -1.56 8.40 6.88
CA PHE A 47 -2.59 7.52 6.34
C PHE A 47 -2.34 6.05 6.67
N ILE A 48 -1.12 5.54 6.42
CA ILE A 48 -0.77 4.13 6.66
C ILE A 48 -0.93 3.78 8.14
N PHE A 49 -0.43 4.61 9.05
CA PHE A 49 -0.53 4.35 10.49
C PHE A 49 -1.96 4.44 11.01
N LYS A 50 -2.78 5.37 10.48
CA LYS A 50 -4.20 5.43 10.81
C LYS A 50 -4.95 4.20 10.30
N LEU A 51 -4.65 3.75 9.09
CA LEU A 51 -5.23 2.55 8.49
C LEU A 51 -4.85 1.29 9.28
N GLU A 52 -3.56 1.14 9.59
CA GLU A 52 -3.03 0.04 10.42
C GLU A 52 -3.75 -0.04 11.75
N HIS A 53 -3.83 1.08 12.49
CA HIS A 53 -4.51 1.11 13.77
C HIS A 53 -5.99 0.67 13.65
N GLY A 54 -6.72 1.19 12.67
CA GLY A 54 -8.11 0.81 12.44
C GLY A 54 -8.29 -0.67 12.08
N TRP A 55 -7.38 -1.21 11.29
CA TRP A 55 -7.40 -2.61 10.87
C TRP A 55 -7.11 -3.56 12.03
N SER A 56 -6.02 -3.32 12.77
CA SER A 56 -5.56 -4.16 13.87
C SER A 56 -6.53 -4.29 15.04
N ILE A 57 -7.51 -3.38 15.17
CA ILE A 57 -8.58 -3.49 16.18
C ILE A 57 -9.49 -4.70 15.91
N THR A 58 -9.62 -5.12 14.65
CA THR A 58 -10.66 -6.07 14.23
C THR A 58 -10.15 -7.24 13.40
N GLU A 59 -8.85 -7.29 13.11
CA GLU A 59 -8.22 -8.28 12.24
C GLU A 59 -6.81 -8.61 12.73
N GLU A 60 -6.48 -9.90 12.79
CA GLU A 60 -5.12 -10.37 13.11
C GLU A 60 -4.22 -10.45 11.86
N ARG A 61 -4.82 -10.57 10.66
CA ARG A 61 -4.09 -10.65 9.39
C ARG A 61 -3.42 -9.32 9.11
N LYS A 62 -2.17 -9.33 8.63
CA LYS A 62 -1.45 -8.09 8.31
C LYS A 62 -1.82 -7.53 6.94
N ILE A 63 -1.85 -6.21 6.81
CA ILE A 63 -2.00 -5.51 5.53
C ILE A 63 -0.68 -5.55 4.75
N GLY A 64 -0.71 -5.88 3.46
CA GLY A 64 0.48 -5.79 2.61
C GLY A 64 0.64 -4.39 2.03
N ILE A 65 1.69 -3.66 2.41
CA ILE A 65 2.02 -2.34 1.86
C ILE A 65 3.15 -2.45 0.83
N GLY A 66 2.84 -2.02 -0.39
CA GLY A 66 3.69 -2.12 -1.58
C GLY A 66 4.36 -0.79 -1.93
N ASN A 67 4.39 -0.50 -3.23
CA ASN A 67 5.10 0.66 -3.78
C ASN A 67 4.44 1.98 -3.37
N ILE A 68 5.25 3.01 -3.14
CA ILE A 68 4.81 4.38 -2.84
C ILE A 68 5.49 5.38 -3.79
N SER A 69 6.82 5.48 -3.68
CA SER A 69 7.65 6.19 -4.64
C SER A 69 9.11 5.76 -4.51
N LEU A 70 9.86 5.94 -5.59
CA LEU A 70 11.32 5.90 -5.54
C LEU A 70 11.85 7.16 -4.87
N ALA A 71 13.05 7.06 -4.28
CA ALA A 71 13.80 8.22 -3.80
C ALA A 71 13.89 9.31 -4.87
N GLU A 72 13.74 10.56 -4.44
CA GLU A 72 13.81 11.76 -5.29
C GLU A 72 12.72 11.81 -6.39
N GLY A 73 11.68 10.98 -6.32
CA GLY A 73 10.53 11.03 -7.23
C GLY A 73 10.85 10.55 -8.65
N LYS A 74 11.87 9.68 -8.78
CA LYS A 74 12.29 9.10 -10.06
C LYS A 74 11.12 8.36 -10.73
N LYS A 75 11.16 8.30 -12.07
CA LYS A 75 10.22 7.47 -12.83
C LYS A 75 10.31 6.04 -12.33
N PHE A 76 9.16 5.41 -12.14
CA PHE A 76 9.06 4.12 -11.46
C PHE A 76 8.40 3.07 -12.36
N PRO A 77 9.05 2.60 -13.44
CA PRO A 77 8.46 1.58 -14.29
C PRO A 77 8.13 0.30 -13.50
N PRO A 78 7.01 -0.38 -13.81
CA PRO A 78 6.06 -0.09 -14.89
C PRO A 78 5.00 0.98 -14.52
N HIS A 79 5.03 1.52 -13.31
CA HIS A 79 4.06 2.51 -12.85
C HIS A 79 4.13 3.80 -13.68
N ALA A 80 2.95 4.23 -14.14
CA ALA A 80 2.80 5.52 -14.78
C ALA A 80 2.92 6.67 -13.76
N SER A 81 2.47 6.43 -12.52
CA SER A 81 2.45 7.37 -11.40
C SER A 81 3.46 6.96 -10.30
N HIS A 82 3.14 7.08 -9.00
CA HIS A 82 4.02 6.68 -7.88
C HIS A 82 5.32 7.51 -7.78
N ARG A 83 5.21 8.83 -7.96
CA ARG A 83 6.35 9.75 -7.84
C ARG A 83 6.20 10.76 -6.72
N SER A 84 4.96 11.12 -6.40
CA SER A 84 4.62 12.17 -5.44
C SER A 84 4.81 11.76 -3.98
N GLY A 85 4.98 10.47 -3.71
CA GLY A 85 4.95 9.93 -2.35
C GLY A 85 3.54 9.93 -1.72
N LEU A 86 2.49 10.22 -2.51
CA LEU A 86 1.09 10.32 -2.09
C LEU A 86 0.23 9.19 -2.68
N GLU A 87 0.84 8.23 -3.35
CA GLU A 87 0.18 7.05 -3.92
C GLU A 87 0.76 5.80 -3.27
N VAL A 88 -0.04 4.75 -3.04
CA VAL A 88 0.44 3.48 -2.48
C VAL A 88 -0.31 2.30 -3.06
N ASP A 89 0.41 1.22 -3.37
CA ASP A 89 -0.17 -0.08 -3.69
C ASP A 89 -0.37 -0.89 -2.40
N ILE A 90 -1.57 -1.42 -2.18
CA ILE A 90 -1.91 -2.24 -1.02
C ILE A 90 -2.44 -3.59 -1.49
N ARG A 91 -2.02 -4.71 -0.92
CA ARG A 91 -2.58 -6.01 -1.30
C ARG A 91 -4.03 -6.18 -0.84
N PRO A 92 -4.89 -6.82 -1.67
CA PRO A 92 -6.13 -7.39 -1.20
C PRO A 92 -5.86 -8.50 -0.18
N ILE A 93 -6.87 -8.79 0.64
CA ILE A 93 -6.72 -9.69 1.76
C ILE A 93 -6.87 -11.14 1.30
N ARG A 94 -6.02 -12.01 1.85
CA ARG A 94 -6.13 -13.46 1.69
C ARG A 94 -6.91 -14.09 2.84
N LYS A 95 -7.65 -15.16 2.54
CA LYS A 95 -8.35 -15.99 3.52
C LYS A 95 -7.36 -16.67 4.48
N ASP A 96 -6.22 -17.10 3.97
CA ASP A 96 -5.20 -17.84 4.73
C ASP A 96 -4.22 -16.94 5.50
N GLY A 97 -4.34 -15.62 5.39
CA GLY A 97 -3.46 -14.66 6.06
C GLY A 97 -1.99 -14.69 5.60
N LEU A 98 -1.64 -15.45 4.55
CA LEU A 98 -0.27 -15.52 4.06
C LEU A 98 0.17 -14.20 3.43
N LYS A 99 1.44 -13.82 3.62
CA LYS A 99 2.03 -12.56 3.15
C LYS A 99 2.40 -12.59 1.65
N GLN A 100 1.52 -13.11 0.80
CA GLN A 100 1.78 -13.39 -0.63
C GLN A 100 0.73 -12.71 -1.54
N PRO A 101 1.00 -12.51 -2.85
CA PRO A 101 0.05 -11.82 -3.72
C PRO A 101 -1.23 -12.65 -3.90
N VAL A 102 -2.33 -11.98 -4.24
CA VAL A 102 -3.60 -12.64 -4.56
C VAL A 102 -4.38 -11.77 -5.54
N ARG A 103 -4.96 -12.39 -6.58
CA ARG A 103 -5.88 -11.69 -7.50
C ARG A 103 -7.31 -11.81 -6.96
N TRP A 104 -8.18 -10.86 -7.26
CA TRP A 104 -9.60 -10.93 -6.86
C TRP A 104 -10.33 -12.19 -7.39
N SER A 105 -9.87 -12.77 -8.49
CA SER A 105 -10.42 -14.00 -9.06
C SER A 105 -9.88 -15.29 -8.43
N SER A 106 -8.93 -15.19 -7.49
CA SER A 106 -8.29 -16.35 -6.88
C SER A 106 -9.17 -16.96 -5.78
N LYS A 107 -9.09 -18.29 -5.59
CA LYS A 107 -9.82 -18.98 -4.51
C LYS A 107 -9.46 -18.47 -3.11
N ASP A 108 -8.21 -18.05 -2.91
CA ASP A 108 -7.68 -17.62 -1.62
C ASP A 108 -7.99 -16.16 -1.30
N TYR A 109 -8.58 -15.41 -2.23
CA TYR A 109 -8.97 -14.02 -2.04
C TYR A 109 -10.16 -13.93 -1.09
N ASP A 110 -10.06 -13.04 -0.10
CA ASP A 110 -11.14 -12.70 0.82
C ASP A 110 -11.78 -11.38 0.40
N GLN A 111 -12.88 -11.51 -0.34
CA GLN A 111 -13.66 -10.36 -0.83
C GLN A 111 -14.24 -9.53 0.32
N ALA A 112 -14.74 -10.17 1.38
CA ALA A 112 -15.38 -9.46 2.49
C ALA A 112 -14.35 -8.67 3.30
N ALA A 113 -13.20 -9.29 3.60
CA ALA A 113 -12.11 -8.61 4.28
C ALA A 113 -11.51 -7.48 3.42
N THR A 114 -11.44 -7.66 2.11
CA THR A 114 -10.99 -6.60 1.19
C THR A 114 -11.99 -5.44 1.12
N GLN A 115 -13.30 -5.71 1.13
CA GLN A 115 -14.31 -4.65 1.24
C GLN A 115 -14.16 -3.87 2.55
N LYS A 116 -13.94 -4.58 3.67
CA LYS A 116 -13.67 -3.95 4.97
C LYS A 116 -12.42 -3.07 4.93
N LEU A 117 -11.34 -3.54 4.29
CA LEU A 117 -10.13 -2.75 4.08
C LEU A 117 -10.43 -1.48 3.28
N VAL A 118 -11.17 -1.56 2.16
CA VAL A 118 -11.57 -0.39 1.37
C VAL A 118 -12.39 0.60 2.19
N ASN A 119 -13.32 0.11 3.01
CA ASN A 119 -14.11 0.97 3.88
C ASN A 119 -13.23 1.72 4.88
N LEU A 120 -12.27 1.02 5.51
CA LEU A 120 -11.31 1.64 6.44
C LEU A 120 -10.41 2.67 5.76
N ILE A 121 -9.94 2.39 4.53
CA ILE A 121 -9.18 3.32 3.69
C ILE A 121 -9.95 4.63 3.53
N TRP A 122 -11.24 4.58 3.17
CA TRP A 122 -12.07 5.78 3.05
C TRP A 122 -12.37 6.45 4.40
N GLN A 123 -12.61 5.67 5.46
CA GLN A 123 -12.87 6.18 6.81
C GLN A 123 -11.68 6.94 7.41
N THR A 124 -10.47 6.80 6.86
CA THR A 124 -9.34 7.67 7.24
C THR A 124 -9.65 9.15 7.01
N GLY A 125 -10.51 9.50 6.04
CA GLY A 125 -10.77 10.87 5.59
C GLY A 125 -9.64 11.45 4.72
N MET A 126 -8.56 10.71 4.52
CA MET A 126 -7.34 11.19 3.87
C MET A 126 -7.27 10.83 2.38
N VAL A 127 -8.15 9.95 1.90
CA VAL A 127 -8.02 9.31 0.58
C VAL A 127 -8.84 10.02 -0.48
N LYS A 128 -8.20 10.39 -1.58
CA LYS A 128 -8.82 10.99 -2.77
C LYS A 128 -9.34 9.94 -3.75
N LYS A 129 -8.63 8.81 -3.89
CA LYS A 129 -8.95 7.78 -4.88
C LYS A 129 -8.56 6.39 -4.38
N VAL A 130 -9.37 5.39 -4.72
CA VAL A 130 -9.07 3.97 -4.57
C VAL A 130 -9.36 3.27 -5.89
N GLY A 131 -8.37 2.56 -6.44
CA GLY A 131 -8.49 1.75 -7.64
C GLY A 131 -8.32 0.27 -7.35
N PHE A 132 -9.26 -0.56 -7.80
CA PHE A 132 -9.19 -2.03 -7.69
C PHE A 132 -10.23 -2.65 -8.64
N ASN A 133 -9.91 -3.81 -9.23
CA ASN A 133 -10.71 -4.36 -10.32
C ASN A 133 -11.75 -5.42 -9.93
N ASP A 134 -11.86 -5.78 -8.66
CA ASP A 134 -12.96 -6.64 -8.23
C ASP A 134 -14.30 -5.90 -8.45
N PRO A 135 -15.18 -6.38 -9.35
CA PRO A 135 -16.43 -5.70 -9.66
C PRO A 135 -17.43 -5.71 -8.50
N LYS A 136 -17.18 -6.51 -7.45
CA LYS A 136 -18.04 -6.59 -6.26
C LYS A 136 -17.57 -5.67 -5.14
N ILE A 137 -16.41 -5.03 -5.27
CA ILE A 137 -15.91 -4.07 -4.28
C ILE A 137 -16.51 -2.69 -4.55
N ALA A 138 -17.30 -2.22 -3.60
CA ALA A 138 -17.84 -0.86 -3.62
C ALA A 138 -16.77 0.18 -3.27
N ASN A 139 -16.94 1.40 -3.78
CA ASN A 139 -16.03 2.54 -3.56
C ASN A 139 -14.58 2.31 -4.06
N ALA A 140 -14.41 1.45 -5.05
CA ALA A 140 -13.18 1.35 -5.83
C ALA A 140 -13.49 1.56 -7.32
N THR A 141 -12.58 2.20 -8.04
CA THR A 141 -12.71 2.40 -9.49
C THR A 141 -11.87 1.38 -10.23
N TYR A 142 -12.40 0.85 -11.34
CA TYR A 142 -11.62 0.01 -12.24
C TYR A 142 -10.38 0.76 -12.75
N MET A 143 -9.23 0.10 -12.75
CA MET A 143 -7.96 0.58 -13.28
C MET A 143 -7.20 -0.56 -13.95
N ASN A 144 -6.76 -0.36 -15.20
CA ASN A 144 -6.03 -1.39 -15.93
C ASN A 144 -4.82 -1.92 -15.10
N GLY A 145 -4.69 -3.24 -14.97
CA GLY A 145 -3.61 -3.87 -14.20
C GLY A 145 -3.83 -4.02 -12.68
N HIS A 146 -4.96 -3.59 -12.13
CA HIS A 146 -5.21 -3.56 -10.67
C HIS A 146 -6.06 -4.74 -10.18
N ASP A 147 -5.72 -5.96 -10.65
CA ASP A 147 -6.44 -7.18 -10.25
C ASP A 147 -5.92 -7.78 -8.93
N ASP A 148 -4.72 -7.39 -8.49
CA ASP A 148 -3.98 -7.98 -7.37
C ASP A 148 -3.45 -6.97 -6.34
N HIS A 149 -3.80 -5.70 -6.50
CA HIS A 149 -3.48 -4.63 -5.55
C HIS A 149 -4.50 -3.49 -5.68
N LEU A 150 -4.78 -2.84 -4.55
CA LEU A 150 -5.48 -1.58 -4.48
C LEU A 150 -4.48 -0.45 -4.71
N HIS A 151 -4.80 0.47 -5.60
CA HIS A 151 -4.07 1.72 -5.75
C HIS A 151 -4.78 2.81 -4.94
N VAL A 152 -4.08 3.42 -3.98
CA VAL A 152 -4.65 4.45 -3.11
C VAL A 152 -3.90 5.76 -3.28
N GLU A 153 -4.63 6.85 -3.52
CA GLU A 153 -4.08 8.21 -3.59
C GLU A 153 -4.58 9.03 -2.39
N VAL A 154 -3.67 9.64 -1.63
CA VAL A 154 -4.01 10.50 -0.48
C VAL A 154 -4.09 11.97 -0.88
N ARG A 155 -4.91 12.75 -0.17
CA ARG A 155 -4.99 14.20 -0.26
C ARG A 155 -3.74 14.83 0.37
N ILE A 156 -3.37 16.00 -0.14
CA ILE A 156 -2.45 16.92 0.57
C ILE A 156 -3.23 17.64 1.66
#